data_AF-A0A958LBP8-F1
#
_entry.id   AF-A0A958LBP8-F1
#
_cell.length_a   1.000
_cell.length_b   1.000
_cell.length_c   1.000
_cell.angle_alpha   90.00
_cell.angle_beta   90.00
_cell.angle_gamma   90.00
#
_symmetry.space_group_name_H-M   'P 1'
#
loop_
_entity.id
_entity.type
_entity.pdbx_description
1 polymer ?
#
loop_
_entity_poly.entity_id
_entity_poly.type
_entity_poly.pdbx_seq_one_letter_code
_entity_poly.pdbx_strand_id
1 'polypeptide(L)'
;MDAQKVRMFMQLGGQRLAEQLDTGDERLRKLGAQLLLSETLEYVIKGLGVLPSFDGTVISDANALSYQSNDATKPDPIEMLDGLSDVAYTMYWNALAFGLRLEEAFERVCDNNLEKFVFLERWHGATGPMAKEQWHCDQGIAWPSEVVEVEVIKVGVEHYAVGRDGNGKVRKPSHYRSVRLDDLVEPAPVSAS
;
A
#
# COMPACT_ATOMS: atom_id res chain seq x y z
N MET A 1 -8.31 -2.34 -13.03
CA MET A 1 -7.07 -2.10 -12.26
C MET A 1 -6.33 -0.90 -12.86
N ASP A 2 -6.50 0.27 -12.25
CA ASP A 2 -5.79 1.48 -12.66
C ASP A 2 -4.33 1.49 -12.15
N ALA A 3 -3.41 1.04 -13.00
CA ALA A 3 -1.98 1.07 -12.70
C ALA A 3 -1.42 2.49 -12.52
N GLN A 4 -2.12 3.54 -12.98
CA GLN A 4 -1.65 4.92 -12.82
C GLN A 4 -1.74 5.38 -11.37
N LYS A 5 -2.80 5.00 -10.64
CA LYS A 5 -2.93 5.35 -9.22
C LYS A 5 -1.84 4.70 -8.37
N VAL A 6 -1.50 3.44 -8.67
CA VAL A 6 -0.37 2.75 -8.01
C VAL A 6 0.95 3.44 -8.32
N ARG A 7 1.19 3.81 -9.60
CA ARG A 7 2.40 4.57 -9.99
C ARG A 7 2.48 5.91 -9.27
N MET A 8 1.38 6.66 -9.23
CA MET A 8 1.27 7.93 -8.52
C MET A 8 1.56 7.75 -7.03
N PHE A 9 0.96 6.75 -6.39
CA PHE A 9 1.22 6.42 -5.00
C PHE A 9 2.71 6.10 -4.75
N MET A 10 3.35 5.32 -5.62
CA MET A 10 4.77 5.01 -5.51
C MET A 10 5.63 6.26 -5.66
N GLN A 11 5.35 7.12 -6.64
CA GLN A 11 6.08 8.38 -6.86
C GLN A 11 5.94 9.34 -5.67
N LEU A 12 4.72 9.54 -5.19
CA LEU A 12 4.43 10.32 -3.97
C LEU A 12 5.03 9.65 -2.72
N GLY A 13 5.16 8.33 -2.74
CA GLY A 13 5.87 7.54 -1.76
C GLY A 13 7.40 7.64 -1.85
N GLY A 14 7.96 8.43 -2.77
CA GLY A 14 9.41 8.56 -3.00
C GLY A 14 10.05 7.27 -3.55
N GLN A 15 9.24 6.35 -4.06
CA GLN A 15 9.70 5.06 -4.56
C GLN A 15 10.08 5.18 -6.03
N ARG A 16 11.13 4.46 -6.43
CA ARG A 16 11.58 4.39 -7.82
C ARG A 16 10.61 3.51 -8.62
N LEU A 17 10.16 4.03 -9.77
CA LEU A 17 9.50 3.22 -10.79
C LEU A 17 10.54 2.67 -11.75
N ALA A 18 10.47 1.38 -12.06
CA ALA A 18 11.28 0.76 -13.08
C ALA A 18 10.50 0.78 -14.42
N GLU A 19 11.13 1.30 -15.47
CA GLU A 19 10.57 1.29 -16.84
C GLU A 19 10.90 -0.02 -17.58
N GLN A 20 11.90 -0.75 -17.09
CA GLN A 20 12.34 -2.05 -17.56
C GLN A 20 12.45 -2.99 -16.36
N LEU A 21 12.57 -4.29 -16.62
CA LEU A 21 12.79 -5.28 -15.58
C LEU A 21 14.01 -4.90 -14.72
N ASP A 22 13.74 -4.67 -13.44
CA ASP A 22 14.74 -4.42 -12.39
C ASP A 22 14.39 -5.37 -11.24
N THR A 23 15.28 -6.32 -10.95
CA THR A 23 15.08 -7.30 -9.86
C THR A 23 15.36 -6.72 -8.48
N GLY A 24 15.76 -5.44 -8.42
CA GLY A 24 15.99 -4.70 -7.20
C GLY A 24 17.22 -5.13 -6.43
N ASP A 25 17.53 -4.37 -5.39
CA ASP A 25 18.47 -4.78 -4.35
C ASP A 25 17.79 -5.68 -3.31
N GLU A 26 18.57 -6.23 -2.39
CA GLU A 26 18.07 -7.07 -1.30
C GLU A 26 16.98 -6.38 -0.48
N ARG A 27 17.19 -5.10 -0.16
CA ARG A 27 16.27 -4.32 0.67
C ARG A 27 14.92 -4.17 -0.01
N LEU A 28 14.90 -3.89 -1.31
CA LEU A 28 13.68 -3.77 -2.10
C LEU A 28 12.95 -5.10 -2.20
N ARG A 29 13.67 -6.21 -2.40
CA ARG A 29 13.06 -7.56 -2.42
C ARG A 29 12.42 -7.92 -1.08
N LYS A 30 13.11 -7.66 0.04
CA LYS A 30 12.57 -7.86 1.39
C LYS A 30 11.32 -7.02 1.64
N LEU A 31 11.35 -5.75 1.24
CA LEU A 31 10.20 -4.86 1.35
C LEU A 31 9.02 -5.37 0.51
N GLY A 32 9.25 -5.78 -0.75
CA GLY A 32 8.22 -6.34 -1.62
C GLY A 32 7.56 -7.58 -1.01
N ALA A 33 8.36 -8.53 -0.51
CA ALA A 33 7.87 -9.73 0.17
C ALA A 33 7.07 -9.39 1.44
N GLN A 34 7.55 -8.43 2.23
CA GLN A 34 6.87 -7.99 3.44
C GLN A 34 5.51 -7.37 3.14
N LEU A 35 5.43 -6.47 2.17
CA LEU A 35 4.17 -5.84 1.77
C LEU A 35 3.18 -6.88 1.26
N LEU A 36 3.61 -7.77 0.36
CA LEU A 36 2.75 -8.79 -0.23
C LEU A 36 2.20 -9.75 0.84
N LEU A 37 3.07 -10.29 1.69
CA LEU A 37 2.68 -11.27 2.70
C LEU A 37 1.84 -10.64 3.81
N SER A 38 2.09 -9.36 4.16
CA SER A 38 1.29 -8.66 5.17
C SER A 38 -0.17 -8.52 4.75
N GLU A 39 -0.42 -8.08 3.52
CA GLU A 39 -1.78 -7.96 3.00
C GLU A 39 -2.45 -9.34 2.84
N THR A 40 -1.68 -10.35 2.41
CA THR A 40 -2.18 -11.73 2.29
C THR A 40 -2.59 -12.30 3.65
N LEU A 41 -1.75 -12.18 4.67
CA LEU A 41 -2.04 -12.66 6.02
C LEU A 41 -3.18 -11.86 6.67
N GLU A 42 -3.27 -10.55 6.43
CA GLU A 42 -4.39 -9.76 6.89
C GLU A 42 -5.71 -10.26 6.31
N TYR A 43 -5.75 -10.55 5.00
CA TYR A 43 -6.93 -11.16 4.38
C TYR A 43 -7.23 -12.56 4.95
N VAL A 44 -6.25 -13.44 5.09
CA VAL A 44 -6.46 -14.79 5.63
C VAL A 44 -6.98 -14.74 7.07
N ILE A 45 -6.39 -13.91 7.93
CA ILE A 45 -6.73 -13.84 9.35
C ILE A 45 -8.03 -13.07 9.58
N LYS A 46 -8.15 -11.86 9.01
CA LYS A 46 -9.28 -10.96 9.30
C LYS A 46 -10.42 -11.11 8.29
N GLY A 47 -10.09 -11.36 7.02
CA GLY A 47 -11.07 -11.54 5.95
C GLY A 47 -11.71 -12.93 5.97
N LEU A 48 -10.88 -13.99 5.97
CA LEU A 48 -11.36 -15.37 5.99
C LEU A 48 -11.60 -15.92 7.40
N GLY A 49 -11.07 -15.26 8.45
CA GLY A 49 -11.17 -15.76 9.82
C GLY A 49 -10.32 -17.01 10.09
N VAL A 50 -9.28 -17.25 9.29
CA VAL A 50 -8.42 -18.43 9.36
C VAL A 50 -7.07 -18.07 10.01
N LEU A 51 -6.64 -18.84 10.99
CA LEU A 51 -5.34 -18.67 11.64
C LEU A 51 -4.32 -19.67 11.09
N PRO A 52 -3.36 -19.25 10.24
CA PRO A 52 -2.32 -20.14 9.77
C PRO A 52 -1.37 -20.52 10.90
N SER A 53 -0.81 -21.73 10.84
CA SER A 53 0.20 -22.20 11.80
C SER A 53 1.31 -22.97 11.10
N PHE A 54 2.53 -22.82 11.60
CA PHE A 54 3.71 -23.59 11.16
C PHE A 54 4.34 -24.26 12.38
N ASP A 55 4.52 -25.59 12.34
CA ASP A 55 5.04 -26.41 13.44
C ASP A 55 4.39 -26.08 14.80
N GLY A 56 3.06 -25.94 14.80
CA GLY A 56 2.27 -25.63 16.01
C GLY A 56 2.33 -24.17 16.47
N THR A 57 3.12 -23.33 15.80
CA THR A 57 3.17 -21.88 16.07
C THR A 57 2.16 -21.15 15.20
N VAL A 58 1.19 -20.49 15.81
CA VAL A 58 0.19 -19.67 15.12
C VAL A 58 0.85 -18.40 14.59
N ILE A 59 0.72 -18.15 13.30
CA ILE A 59 1.15 -16.93 12.63
C ILE A 59 -0.02 -15.94 12.70
N SER A 60 0.06 -15.00 13.64
CA SER A 60 -1.02 -14.03 13.91
C SER A 60 -0.67 -12.58 13.57
N ASP A 61 0.61 -12.27 13.38
CA ASP A 61 1.10 -10.95 12.97
C ASP A 61 2.14 -11.09 11.86
N ALA A 62 1.80 -10.58 10.68
CA ALA A 62 2.72 -10.56 9.55
C ALA A 62 3.95 -9.68 9.79
N ASN A 63 3.82 -8.63 10.61
CA ASN A 63 4.94 -7.73 10.92
C ASN A 63 5.96 -8.37 11.86
N ALA A 64 5.59 -9.47 12.53
CA ALA A 64 6.51 -10.24 13.34
C ALA A 64 7.40 -11.18 12.51
N LEU A 65 7.14 -11.33 11.21
CA LEU A 65 7.94 -12.17 10.32
C LEU A 65 9.24 -11.47 9.92
N SER A 66 10.35 -12.21 10.00
CA SER A 66 11.66 -11.76 9.52
C SER A 66 11.93 -12.27 8.11
N TYR A 67 12.39 -11.38 7.22
CA TYR A 67 12.69 -11.72 5.82
C TYR A 67 14.21 -11.78 5.62
N GLN A 68 14.68 -12.86 5.03
CA GLN A 68 16.09 -13.06 4.68
C GLN A 68 16.18 -13.28 3.16
N SER A 69 17.14 -12.62 2.52
CA SER A 69 17.54 -13.01 1.17
C SER A 69 18.58 -14.10 1.28
N ASN A 70 18.52 -15.06 0.37
CA ASN A 70 19.58 -16.03 0.21
C ASN A 70 20.53 -15.55 -0.89
N ASP A 71 21.75 -15.16 -0.51
CA ASP A 71 22.77 -14.71 -1.49
C ASP A 71 23.18 -15.81 -2.47
N ALA A 72 22.95 -17.09 -2.11
CA ALA A 72 23.19 -18.22 -3.00
C ALA A 72 22.12 -18.36 -4.10
N THR A 73 20.95 -17.72 -3.95
CA THR A 73 19.85 -17.80 -4.90
C THR A 73 19.57 -16.43 -5.49
N LYS A 74 20.00 -16.22 -6.73
CA LYS A 74 19.68 -14.98 -7.47
C LYS A 74 18.16 -14.94 -7.75
N PRO A 75 17.55 -13.75 -7.74
CA PRO A 75 16.15 -13.61 -8.14
C PRO A 75 15.98 -14.06 -9.58
N ASP A 76 14.98 -14.91 -9.82
CA ASP A 76 14.56 -15.34 -11.15
C ASP A 76 13.37 -14.49 -11.62
N PRO A 77 13.54 -13.64 -12.66
CA PRO A 77 12.47 -12.80 -13.17
C PRO A 77 11.24 -13.57 -13.66
N ILE A 78 11.42 -14.79 -14.17
CA ILE A 78 10.31 -15.60 -14.67
C ILE A 78 9.47 -16.04 -13.49
N GLU A 79 10.09 -16.60 -12.45
CA GLU A 79 9.43 -17.01 -11.20
C GLU A 79 8.80 -15.82 -10.46
N MET A 80 9.43 -14.63 -10.51
CA MET A 80 8.84 -13.41 -9.95
C MET A 80 7.54 -13.03 -10.67
N LEU A 81 7.53 -13.09 -12.00
CA LEU A 81 6.34 -12.75 -12.79
C LEU A 81 5.25 -13.80 -12.65
N ASP A 82 5.62 -15.08 -12.70
CA ASP A 82 4.72 -16.22 -12.52
C ASP A 82 4.07 -16.19 -11.13
N GLY A 83 4.87 -16.07 -10.07
CA GLY A 83 4.37 -15.99 -8.70
C GLY A 83 3.46 -14.78 -8.44
N LEU A 84 3.76 -13.60 -8.99
CA LEU A 84 2.85 -12.45 -8.91
C LEU A 84 1.54 -12.71 -9.68
N SER A 85 1.60 -13.41 -10.80
CA SER A 85 0.43 -13.78 -11.61
C SER A 85 -0.46 -14.78 -10.87
N ASP A 86 0.13 -15.79 -10.22
CA ASP A 86 -0.59 -16.78 -9.42
C ASP A 86 -1.26 -16.18 -8.18
N VAL A 87 -0.59 -15.24 -7.52
CA VAL A 87 -1.20 -14.49 -6.42
C VAL A 87 -2.40 -13.69 -6.92
N ALA A 88 -2.25 -12.95 -8.03
CA ALA A 88 -3.36 -12.22 -8.62
C ALA A 88 -4.52 -13.15 -9.00
N TYR A 89 -4.22 -14.28 -9.66
CA TYR A 89 -5.21 -15.29 -10.02
C TYR A 89 -5.99 -15.79 -8.79
N THR A 90 -5.28 -16.11 -7.72
CA THR A 90 -5.90 -16.57 -6.46
C THR A 90 -6.76 -15.48 -5.81
N MET A 91 -6.34 -14.21 -5.87
CA MET A 91 -7.16 -13.09 -5.41
C MET A 91 -8.48 -12.98 -6.18
N TYR A 92 -8.44 -13.05 -7.51
CA TYR A 92 -9.65 -13.04 -8.34
C TYR A 92 -10.51 -14.28 -8.11
N TRP A 93 -9.91 -15.46 -7.95
CA TRP A 93 -10.64 -16.67 -7.59
C TRP A 93 -11.39 -16.49 -6.26
N ASN A 94 -10.75 -15.93 -5.23
CA ASN A 94 -11.40 -15.64 -3.95
C ASN A 94 -12.56 -14.66 -4.11
N ALA A 95 -12.37 -13.61 -4.90
CA ALA A 95 -13.42 -12.64 -5.17
C ALA A 95 -14.63 -13.30 -5.83
N LEU A 96 -14.42 -14.17 -6.81
CA LEU A 96 -15.50 -14.92 -7.46
C LEU A 96 -16.14 -15.94 -6.52
N ALA A 97 -15.34 -16.69 -5.77
CA ALA A 97 -15.80 -17.72 -4.83
C ALA A 97 -16.68 -17.15 -3.71
N PHE A 98 -16.38 -15.92 -3.26
CA PHE A 98 -17.09 -15.26 -2.16
C PHE A 98 -18.00 -14.10 -2.62
N GLY A 99 -18.17 -13.90 -3.93
CA GLY A 99 -19.02 -12.85 -4.48
C GLY A 99 -18.56 -11.42 -4.14
N LEU A 100 -17.26 -11.21 -3.94
CA LEU A 100 -16.69 -9.90 -3.60
C LEU A 100 -16.47 -9.06 -4.87
N ARG A 101 -16.88 -7.79 -4.80
CA ARG A 101 -16.66 -6.79 -5.87
C ARG A 101 -15.23 -6.25 -5.83
N LEU A 102 -14.24 -7.13 -6.05
CA LEU A 102 -12.82 -6.85 -5.84
C LEU A 102 -12.31 -5.65 -6.65
N GLU A 103 -12.67 -5.55 -7.93
CA GLU A 103 -12.18 -4.45 -8.78
C GLU A 103 -12.67 -3.08 -8.29
N GLU A 104 -13.95 -2.98 -7.91
CA GLU A 104 -14.52 -1.74 -7.38
C GLU A 104 -13.93 -1.38 -6.02
N ALA A 105 -13.73 -2.39 -5.15
CA ALA A 105 -13.07 -2.20 -3.88
C ALA A 105 -11.62 -1.73 -4.07
N PHE A 106 -10.90 -2.32 -5.03
CA PHE A 106 -9.53 -1.96 -5.37
C PHE A 106 -9.42 -0.50 -5.80
N GLU A 107 -10.28 -0.04 -6.70
CA GLU A 107 -10.27 1.36 -7.15
C GLU A 107 -10.48 2.34 -5.99
N ARG A 108 -11.43 2.06 -5.09
CA ARG A 108 -11.67 2.90 -3.90
C ARG A 108 -10.49 2.87 -2.93
N VAL A 109 -9.84 1.72 -2.77
CA VAL A 109 -8.62 1.60 -1.96
C VAL A 109 -7.48 2.41 -2.57
N CYS A 110 -7.32 2.40 -3.89
CA CYS A 110 -6.34 3.23 -4.59
C CYS A 110 -6.59 4.73 -4.36
N ASP A 111 -7.82 5.19 -4.55
CA ASP A 111 -8.19 6.59 -4.32
C ASP A 111 -7.93 7.00 -2.87
N ASN A 112 -8.40 6.18 -1.93
CA ASN A 112 -8.22 6.41 -0.50
C ASN A 112 -6.75 6.37 -0.08
N ASN A 113 -5.90 5.58 -0.74
CA ASN A 113 -4.46 5.57 -0.46
C ASN A 113 -3.78 6.88 -0.89
N LEU A 114 -4.27 7.54 -1.94
CA LEU A 114 -3.75 8.83 -2.38
C LEU A 114 -4.10 9.96 -1.41
N GLU A 115 -5.18 9.84 -0.62
CA GLU A 115 -5.51 10.79 0.46
C GLU A 115 -4.47 10.83 1.60
N LYS A 116 -3.49 9.92 1.61
CA LYS A 116 -2.37 10.00 2.56
C LYS A 116 -1.42 11.17 2.25
N PHE A 117 -1.48 11.71 1.03
CA PHE A 117 -0.63 12.81 0.56
C PHE A 117 -1.41 14.12 0.58
N VAL A 118 -0.90 15.11 1.31
CA VAL A 118 -1.57 16.41 1.45
C VAL A 118 -1.20 17.27 0.24
N PHE A 119 -2.16 17.54 -0.64
CA PHE A 119 -1.94 18.46 -1.76
C PHE A 119 -1.62 19.87 -1.26
N LEU A 120 -0.61 20.51 -1.85
CA LEU A 120 -0.15 21.86 -1.50
C LEU A 120 -0.44 22.83 -2.64
N GLU A 121 -1.67 23.35 -2.68
CA GLU A 121 -2.21 24.14 -3.80
C GLU A 121 -1.33 25.33 -4.21
N ARG A 122 -0.64 25.97 -3.26
CA ARG A 122 0.17 27.18 -3.49
C ARG A 122 1.58 27.05 -2.92
N TRP A 123 2.19 25.88 -3.09
CA TRP A 123 3.57 25.68 -2.65
C TRP A 123 4.55 26.45 -3.55
N HIS A 124 5.30 27.36 -2.95
CA HIS A 124 6.37 28.13 -3.60
C HIS A 124 7.77 27.76 -3.09
N GLY A 125 7.86 26.84 -2.13
CA GLY A 125 9.12 26.38 -1.57
C GLY A 125 9.83 25.31 -2.42
N ALA A 126 10.99 24.86 -1.95
CA ALA A 126 11.68 23.72 -2.54
C ALA A 126 10.98 22.40 -2.19
N THR A 127 11.26 21.36 -2.97
CA THR A 127 11.00 19.95 -2.59
C THR A 127 12.02 19.49 -1.56
N GLY A 128 11.65 18.50 -0.74
CA GLY A 128 12.50 17.93 0.30
C GLY A 128 11.93 18.13 1.71
N PRO A 129 12.76 17.96 2.76
CA PRO A 129 12.29 17.99 4.13
C PRO A 129 11.62 19.31 4.51
N MET A 130 10.46 19.21 5.16
CA MET A 130 9.69 20.35 5.65
C MET A 130 10.02 20.59 7.13
N ALA A 131 10.23 21.86 7.50
CA ALA A 131 10.46 22.25 8.90
C ALA A 131 9.24 21.87 9.75
N LYS A 132 9.48 21.42 10.99
CA LYS A 132 8.43 20.88 11.86
C LYS A 132 7.30 21.86 12.14
N GLU A 133 7.65 23.14 12.20
CA GLU A 133 6.71 24.25 12.41
C GLU A 133 5.75 24.41 11.23
N GLN A 134 6.09 23.90 10.05
CA GLN A 134 5.30 24.00 8.82
C GLN A 134 4.48 22.73 8.53
N TRP A 135 4.60 21.66 9.33
CA TRP A 135 3.94 20.37 9.08
C TRP A 135 2.41 20.46 8.99
N HIS A 136 1.81 21.54 9.49
CA HIS A 136 0.39 21.82 9.31
C HIS A 136 -0.02 22.13 7.86
N CYS A 137 0.94 22.29 6.95
CA CYS A 137 0.74 22.47 5.51
C CYS A 137 -0.17 23.66 5.15
N ASP A 138 -0.20 24.69 6.01
CA ASP A 138 -1.17 25.81 5.96
C ASP A 138 -2.65 25.39 5.88
N GLN A 139 -2.95 24.14 6.27
CA GLN A 139 -4.26 23.49 6.14
C GLN A 139 -4.75 22.92 7.48
N GLY A 140 -4.02 23.18 8.58
CA GLY A 140 -4.34 22.63 9.90
C GLY A 140 -4.16 21.12 9.99
N ILE A 141 -3.30 20.54 9.14
CA ILE A 141 -3.02 19.11 9.18
C ILE A 141 -2.26 18.75 10.45
N ALA A 142 -2.70 17.70 11.12
CA ALA A 142 -1.94 17.06 12.19
C ALA A 142 -1.45 15.69 11.71
N TRP A 143 -0.23 15.36 12.10
CA TRP A 143 0.38 14.06 11.81
C TRP A 143 0.38 13.20 13.07
N PRO A 144 0.28 11.86 12.93
CA PRO A 144 0.44 10.94 14.06
C PRO A 144 1.80 11.13 14.75
N SER A 145 1.87 10.78 16.04
CA SER A 145 3.10 10.90 16.84
C SER A 145 4.28 10.08 16.29
N GLU A 146 3.99 9.03 15.53
CA GLU A 146 5.01 8.19 14.90
C GLU A 146 5.69 8.85 13.69
N VAL A 147 5.15 9.96 13.18
CA VAL A 147 5.75 10.69 12.06
C VAL A 147 6.99 11.43 12.55
N VAL A 148 8.13 11.08 11.97
CA VAL A 148 9.43 11.67 12.30
C VAL A 148 9.88 12.70 11.27
N GLU A 149 9.33 12.63 10.05
CA GLU A 149 9.66 13.51 8.93
C GLU A 149 8.42 13.79 8.09
N VAL A 150 8.27 15.04 7.65
CA VAL A 150 7.36 15.42 6.57
C VAL A 150 8.20 15.97 5.43
N GLU A 151 7.97 15.46 4.21
CA GLU A 151 8.68 15.86 3.01
C GLU A 151 7.71 16.45 1.99
N VAL A 152 8.14 17.49 1.28
CA VAL A 152 7.44 18.00 0.09
C VAL A 152 7.96 17.30 -1.15
N ILE A 153 7.09 16.58 -1.82
CA ILE A 153 7.38 15.85 -3.04
C ILE A 153 6.63 16.51 -4.19
N LYS A 154 7.27 16.57 -5.36
CA LYS A 154 6.68 17.07 -6.59
C LYS A 154 6.38 15.94 -7.55
N VAL A 155 5.16 15.88 -8.06
CA VAL A 155 4.77 14.96 -9.13
C VAL A 155 4.12 15.77 -10.26
N GLY A 156 4.73 15.73 -11.44
CA GLY A 156 4.37 16.62 -12.53
C GLY A 156 4.56 18.09 -12.14
N VAL A 157 3.46 18.85 -12.11
CA VAL A 157 3.44 20.26 -11.71
C VAL A 157 2.98 20.49 -10.28
N GLU A 158 2.49 19.44 -9.62
CA GLU A 158 1.83 19.50 -8.32
C GLU A 158 2.80 19.17 -7.18
N HIS A 159 2.54 19.71 -6.00
CA HIS A 159 3.31 19.47 -4.79
C HIS A 159 2.43 18.84 -3.72
N TYR A 160 3.02 17.92 -2.96
CA TYR A 160 2.36 17.16 -1.93
C TYR A 160 3.25 17.06 -0.70
N ALA A 161 2.67 17.17 0.50
CA ALA A 161 3.35 16.80 1.74
C ALA A 161 3.06 15.35 2.11
N VAL A 162 4.10 14.61 2.50
CA VAL A 162 4.02 13.23 2.96
C VAL A 162 4.68 13.07 4.33
N GLY A 163 3.97 12.48 5.29
CA GLY A 163 4.53 12.12 6.59
C GLY A 163 5.03 10.68 6.63
N ARG A 164 6.24 10.46 7.12
CA ARG A 164 6.86 9.12 7.27
C ARG A 164 7.26 8.84 8.71
N ASP A 165 7.20 7.56 9.07
CA ASP A 165 7.80 7.08 10.31
C ASP A 165 9.30 6.78 10.15
N GLY A 166 9.95 6.36 11.25
CA GLY A 166 11.38 6.02 11.26
C GLY A 166 11.78 4.84 10.37
N ASN A 167 10.83 4.09 9.81
CA ASN A 167 11.05 3.01 8.86
C ASN A 167 10.74 3.43 7.41
N GLY A 168 10.40 4.70 7.18
CA GLY A 168 10.04 5.25 5.87
C GLY A 168 8.60 4.96 5.42
N LYS A 169 7.77 4.32 6.27
CA LYS A 169 6.37 4.01 5.94
C LYS A 169 5.53 5.28 5.96
N VAL A 170 4.75 5.49 4.91
CA VAL A 170 3.80 6.61 4.80
C VAL A 170 2.70 6.47 5.85
N ARG A 171 2.46 7.54 6.63
CA ARG A 171 1.46 7.59 7.70
C ARG A 171 0.28 8.49 7.31
N LYS A 172 -0.87 8.24 7.94
CA LYS A 172 -2.16 8.86 7.60
C LYS A 172 -2.26 10.25 8.30
N PRO A 173 -2.45 11.35 7.56
CA PRO A 173 -2.70 12.67 8.16
C PRO A 173 -4.08 12.75 8.82
N SER A 174 -4.33 13.77 9.64
CA SER A 174 -5.59 13.93 10.40
C SER A 174 -6.87 14.04 9.55
N HIS A 175 -6.75 14.52 8.31
CA HIS A 175 -7.89 14.63 7.39
C HIS A 175 -8.24 13.29 6.72
N TYR A 176 -7.33 12.32 6.73
CA TYR A 176 -7.54 11.00 6.13
C TYR A 176 -8.79 10.32 6.70
N ARG A 177 -9.55 9.64 5.85
CA ARG A 177 -10.68 8.81 6.25
C ARG A 177 -10.42 7.37 5.81
N SER A 178 -10.96 6.40 6.56
CA SER A 178 -10.88 5.01 6.12
C SER A 178 -11.83 4.80 4.95
N VAL A 179 -11.36 4.05 3.94
CA VAL A 179 -12.19 3.65 2.81
C VAL A 179 -13.46 2.95 3.31
N ARG A 180 -14.59 3.28 2.70
CA ARG A 180 -15.87 2.60 2.92
C ARG A 180 -16.12 1.59 1.81
N LEU A 181 -16.32 0.34 2.21
CA LEU A 181 -16.56 -0.80 1.34
C LEU A 181 -17.84 -1.56 1.71
N ASP A 182 -18.57 -1.08 2.72
CA ASP A 182 -19.76 -1.74 3.27
C ASP A 182 -20.88 -1.90 2.24
N ASP A 183 -21.02 -0.95 1.31
CA ASP A 183 -21.97 -1.02 0.20
C ASP A 183 -21.58 -2.03 -0.90
N LEU A 184 -20.34 -2.53 -0.89
CA LEU A 184 -19.87 -3.53 -1.86
C LEU A 184 -20.10 -4.97 -1.40
N VAL A 185 -20.50 -5.17 -0.14
CA VAL A 185 -20.80 -6.49 0.43
C VAL A 185 -22.30 -6.74 0.58
N GLU A 186 -23.14 -5.74 0.30
CA GLU A 186 -24.59 -5.94 0.29
C GLU A 186 -25.01 -6.81 -0.91
N PRO A 187 -25.86 -7.83 -0.71
CA PRO A 187 -26.36 -8.62 -1.82
C PRO A 187 -27.15 -7.70 -2.78
N ALA A 188 -26.86 -7.82 -4.08
CA ALA A 188 -27.64 -7.11 -5.09
C ALA A 188 -29.13 -7.40 -4.87
N PRO A 189 -30.02 -6.39 -4.94
CA PRO A 189 -31.43 -6.61 -4.73
C PRO A 189 -31.91 -7.69 -5.70
N VAL A 190 -32.50 -8.76 -5.15
CA VAL A 190 -33.05 -9.85 -5.95
C VAL A 190 -34.09 -9.23 -6.87
N SER A 191 -33.82 -9.23 -8.18
CA SER A 191 -34.79 -8.83 -9.18
C SER A 191 -36.00 -9.76 -9.02
N ALA A 192 -37.13 -9.20 -8.59
CA ALA A 192 -38.39 -9.93 -8.57
C ALA A 192 -38.71 -10.34 -10.01
N SER A 193 -38.57 -11.64 -10.30
CA SER A 193 -39.03 -12.28 -11.53
C SER A 193 -40.55 -12.39 -11.55
#